data_AF-A0A645IRH0-F1
#
_entry.id   AF-A0A645IRH0-F1
#
_cell.length_a   1.000
_cell.length_b   1.000
_cell.length_c   1.000
_cell.angle_alpha   90.00
_cell.angle_beta   90.00
_cell.angle_gamma   90.00
#
_symmetry.space_group_name_H-M   'P 1'
#
loop_
_entity.id
_entity.type
_entity.pdbx_description
1 polymer ?
#
loop_
_entity_poly.entity_id
_entity_poly.type
_entity_poly.pdbx_seq_one_letter_code
_entity_poly.pdbx_strand_id
1 'polypeptide(L)'
;MLFAKTGKALTRLNDMFRNQEVKKTYWAIVKQQPEKHEGRLEHYMVRNEKQNKSMAYDKMVPNAKKAALTYKLIAKSDTFFLLEVHLETGRHHQIRCQLAKMGCPIKGDLKYGFPRSNANGGISLHARNVEFIHPVSKELIQITAPVPEDDKLWGAMEKMV
;
A
#
# COMPACT_ATOMS: atom_id res chain seq x y z
N MET A 1 12.33 -1.80 2.96
CA MET A 1 12.63 -0.37 2.67
C MET A 1 13.88 -0.29 1.82
N LEU A 2 14.03 0.75 0.98
CA LEU A 2 15.24 0.98 0.18
C LEU A 2 16.04 2.15 0.75
N PHE A 3 17.36 1.97 0.88
CA PHE A 3 18.28 3.00 1.36
C PHE A 3 19.39 3.23 0.34
N ALA A 4 19.64 4.50 0.01
CA ALA A 4 20.77 4.88 -0.81
C ALA A 4 22.04 4.98 0.06
N LYS A 5 23.11 4.29 -0.35
CA LYS A 5 24.41 4.35 0.36
C LYS A 5 25.32 5.49 -0.13
N THR A 6 24.94 6.18 -1.21
CA THR A 6 25.72 7.29 -1.80
C THR A 6 24.81 8.42 -2.25
N GLY A 7 25.33 9.66 -2.28
CA GLY A 7 24.57 10.83 -2.75
C GLY A 7 24.11 10.70 -4.21
N LYS A 8 24.95 10.15 -5.10
CA LYS A 8 24.57 9.90 -6.50
C LYS A 8 23.41 8.92 -6.63
N ALA A 9 23.41 7.84 -5.84
CA ALA A 9 22.31 6.89 -5.82
C ALA A 9 21.03 7.52 -5.25
N LEU A 10 21.14 8.34 -4.20
CA LEU A 10 20.01 9.03 -3.58
C LEU A 10 19.27 9.93 -4.58
N THR A 11 20.00 10.81 -5.29
CA THR A 11 19.39 11.71 -6.28
C THR A 11 18.65 10.94 -7.36
N ARG A 12 19.28 9.91 -7.93
CA ARG A 12 18.68 9.09 -8.99
C ARG A 12 17.46 8.32 -8.51
N LEU A 13 17.52 7.70 -7.33
CA LEU A 13 16.37 7.01 -6.75
C LEU A 13 15.21 7.98 -6.52
N ASN A 14 15.48 9.19 -6.01
CA ASN A 14 14.43 10.20 -5.82
C ASN A 14 13.75 10.59 -7.15
N ASP A 15 14.52 10.72 -8.23
CA ASP A 15 13.97 11.00 -9.56
C ASP A 15 13.13 9.83 -10.07
N MET A 16 13.58 8.59 -9.89
CA MET A 16 12.78 7.39 -10.24
C MET A 16 11.44 7.36 -9.49
N PHE A 17 11.43 7.68 -8.19
CA PHE A 17 10.19 7.79 -7.43
C PHE A 17 9.28 8.92 -7.92
N ARG A 18 9.86 10.06 -8.33
CA ARG A 18 9.12 11.19 -8.89
C ARG A 18 8.47 10.84 -10.23
N ASN A 19 9.20 10.10 -11.06
CA ASN A 19 8.78 9.67 -12.39
C ASN A 19 7.93 8.38 -12.40
N GLN A 20 7.67 7.79 -11.22
CA GLN A 20 6.89 6.54 -11.09
C GLN A 20 7.56 5.34 -11.77
N GLU A 21 8.88 5.33 -11.86
CA GLU A 21 9.69 4.25 -12.45
C GLU A 21 9.92 3.08 -11.47
N VAL A 22 9.50 3.25 -10.20
CA VAL A 22 9.60 2.22 -9.17
C VAL A 22 8.23 1.57 -8.98
N LYS A 23 8.12 0.31 -9.38
CA LYS A 23 6.91 -0.50 -9.13
C LYS A 23 6.92 -0.96 -7.68
N LYS A 24 5.78 -0.82 -7.00
CA LYS A 24 5.63 -1.22 -5.60
C LYS A 24 4.36 -2.03 -5.45
N THR A 25 4.50 -3.24 -4.95
CA THR A 25 3.40 -4.13 -4.62
C THR A 25 3.29 -4.25 -3.11
N TYR A 26 2.08 -4.07 -2.63
CA TYR A 26 1.73 -4.20 -1.22
C TYR A 26 0.70 -5.29 -1.06
N TRP A 27 0.74 -5.97 0.08
CA TRP A 27 -0.34 -6.83 0.51
C TRP A 27 -1.07 -6.17 1.68
N ALA A 28 -2.40 -6.25 1.68
CA ALA A 28 -3.24 -5.67 2.71
C ALA A 28 -4.30 -6.68 3.16
N ILE A 29 -4.35 -6.96 4.46
CA ILE A 29 -5.43 -7.77 5.04
C ILE A 29 -6.57 -6.83 5.45
N VAL A 30 -7.75 -7.04 4.87
CA VAL A 30 -8.95 -6.22 5.10
C VAL A 30 -10.08 -7.08 5.68
N LYS A 31 -11.05 -6.44 6.34
CA LYS A 31 -12.17 -7.15 6.98
C LYS A 31 -13.34 -7.42 6.02
N GLN A 32 -13.61 -6.52 5.09
CA GLN A 32 -14.69 -6.67 4.13
C GLN A 32 -14.12 -7.18 2.81
N GLN A 33 -14.87 -8.08 2.16
CA GLN A 33 -14.59 -8.44 0.78
C GLN A 33 -14.90 -7.23 -0.10
N PRO A 34 -14.02 -6.85 -1.04
CA PRO A 34 -14.37 -5.83 -2.02
C PRO A 34 -15.50 -6.32 -2.93
N GLU A 35 -16.35 -5.40 -3.37
CA GLU A 35 -17.47 -5.69 -4.28
C GLU A 35 -16.99 -6.34 -5.58
N LYS A 36 -15.87 -5.83 -6.14
CA LYS A 36 -15.17 -6.41 -7.27
C LYS A 36 -13.90 -7.09 -6.79
N HIS A 37 -13.56 -8.25 -7.33
CA HIS A 37 -12.33 -8.97 -6.95
C HIS A 37 -11.07 -8.28 -7.46
N GLU A 38 -11.18 -7.42 -8.46
CA GLU A 38 -10.08 -6.56 -8.90
C GLU A 38 -10.63 -5.23 -9.37
N GLY A 39 -9.79 -4.20 -9.32
CA GLY A 39 -10.18 -2.88 -9.77
C GLY A 39 -9.08 -1.84 -9.65
N ARG A 40 -9.37 -0.67 -10.20
CA ARG A 40 -8.56 0.54 -10.12
C ARG A 40 -9.29 1.56 -9.24
N LEU A 41 -8.62 2.07 -8.23
CA LEU A 41 -9.13 3.16 -7.39
C LEU A 41 -8.46 4.47 -7.77
N GLU A 42 -9.25 5.41 -8.26
CA GLU A 42 -8.82 6.78 -8.50
C GLU A 42 -9.52 7.72 -7.54
N HIS A 43 -8.75 8.52 -6.81
CA HIS A 43 -9.28 9.52 -5.91
C HIS A 43 -8.41 10.79 -5.94
N TYR A 44 -8.97 11.89 -5.47
CA TYR A 44 -8.24 13.11 -5.14
C TYR A 44 -7.94 13.10 -3.65
N MET A 45 -6.66 13.22 -3.28
CA MET A 45 -6.24 13.11 -1.88
C MET A 45 -5.70 14.42 -1.30
N VAL A 46 -6.19 14.77 -0.13
CA VAL A 46 -5.71 15.91 0.68
C VAL A 46 -5.04 15.37 1.94
N ARG A 47 -3.85 15.85 2.25
CA ARG A 47 -3.15 15.55 3.52
C ARG A 47 -3.58 16.57 4.57
N ASN A 48 -4.06 16.07 5.70
CA ASN A 48 -4.25 16.85 6.93
C ASN A 48 -3.05 16.58 7.85
N GLU A 49 -2.14 17.56 7.92
CA GLU A 49 -0.91 17.44 8.71
C GLU A 49 -1.18 17.45 10.22
N LYS A 50 -2.14 18.25 10.68
CA LYS A 50 -2.52 18.34 12.11
C LYS A 50 -2.99 16.99 12.67
N GLN A 51 -3.71 16.20 11.87
CA GLN A 51 -4.21 14.88 12.28
C GLN A 51 -3.32 13.71 11.81
N ASN A 52 -2.25 14.02 11.09
CA ASN A 52 -1.42 13.03 10.39
C ASN A 52 -2.29 12.01 9.62
N LYS A 53 -3.27 12.51 8.87
CA LYS A 53 -4.31 11.73 8.17
C LYS A 53 -4.47 12.27 6.75
N SER A 54 -4.92 11.42 5.85
CA SER A 54 -5.30 11.83 4.50
C SER A 54 -6.79 11.59 4.28
N MET A 55 -7.39 12.35 3.40
CA MET A 55 -8.79 12.18 2.98
C MET A 55 -8.83 11.94 1.48
N ALA A 56 -9.71 11.05 1.03
CA ALA A 56 -9.92 10.71 -0.37
C ALA A 56 -11.29 11.22 -0.82
N TYR A 57 -11.31 11.92 -1.94
CA TYR A 57 -12.49 12.53 -2.55
C TYR A 57 -12.67 11.98 -3.96
N ASP A 58 -13.93 11.79 -4.37
CA ASP A 58 -14.28 11.29 -5.71
C ASP A 58 -14.12 12.40 -6.79
N LYS A 59 -14.16 13.67 -6.37
CA LYS A 59 -13.98 14.85 -7.23
C LYS A 59 -12.81 15.71 -6.74
N MET A 60 -12.26 16.51 -7.65
CA MET A 60 -11.18 17.44 -7.32
C MET A 60 -11.66 18.47 -6.28
N VAL A 61 -10.83 18.70 -5.26
CA VAL A 61 -11.03 19.72 -4.21
C VAL A 61 -9.74 20.51 -4.03
N PRO A 62 -9.77 21.71 -3.40
CA PRO A 62 -8.57 22.52 -3.18
C PRO A 62 -7.45 21.73 -2.51
N ASN A 63 -6.21 21.93 -2.97
CA ASN A 63 -4.99 21.26 -2.50
C ASN A 63 -4.93 19.74 -2.69
N ALA A 64 -5.91 19.13 -3.37
CA ALA A 64 -5.90 17.69 -3.60
C ALA A 64 -4.94 17.30 -4.72
N LYS A 65 -4.31 16.14 -4.56
CA LYS A 65 -3.47 15.52 -5.58
C LYS A 65 -4.12 14.22 -6.05
N LYS A 66 -4.06 13.95 -7.35
CA LYS A 66 -4.50 12.66 -7.91
C LYS A 66 -3.74 11.51 -7.25
N ALA A 67 -4.48 10.46 -6.90
CA ALA A 67 -3.98 9.24 -6.33
C ALA A 67 -4.63 8.03 -7.03
N ALA A 68 -3.80 7.11 -7.53
CA ALA A 68 -4.24 5.92 -8.23
C ALA A 68 -3.51 4.68 -7.71
N LEU A 69 -4.26 3.60 -7.59
CA LEU A 69 -3.77 2.24 -7.33
C LEU A 69 -4.67 1.23 -8.02
N THR A 70 -4.14 0.04 -8.27
CA THR A 70 -4.95 -1.14 -8.60
C THR A 70 -4.89 -2.13 -7.45
N TYR A 71 -5.93 -2.95 -7.32
CA TYR A 71 -5.97 -4.03 -6.35
C TYR A 71 -6.54 -5.31 -6.96
N LYS A 72 -6.18 -6.44 -6.36
CA LYS A 72 -6.72 -7.77 -6.65
C LYS A 72 -6.90 -8.55 -5.34
N LEU A 73 -8.03 -9.20 -5.18
CA LEU A 73 -8.28 -10.18 -4.13
C LEU A 73 -7.52 -11.46 -4.47
N ILE A 74 -6.53 -11.81 -3.65
CA ILE A 74 -5.61 -12.94 -3.93
C ILE A 74 -5.77 -14.10 -2.94
N ALA A 75 -6.33 -13.85 -1.75
CA ALA A 75 -6.71 -14.90 -0.82
C ALA A 75 -7.88 -14.45 0.07
N LYS A 76 -8.58 -15.41 0.66
CA LYS A 76 -9.66 -15.16 1.63
C LYS A 76 -9.69 -16.25 2.69
N SER A 77 -10.06 -15.84 3.89
CA SER A 77 -10.53 -16.73 4.96
C SER A 77 -12.00 -16.43 5.26
N ASP A 78 -12.56 -17.11 6.26
CA ASP A 78 -13.94 -16.86 6.69
C ASP A 78 -14.15 -15.44 7.24
N THR A 79 -13.08 -14.77 7.69
CA THR A 79 -13.16 -13.48 8.38
C THR A 79 -12.38 -12.35 7.70
N PHE A 80 -11.37 -12.67 6.90
CA PHE A 80 -10.44 -11.69 6.35
C PHE A 80 -10.14 -11.95 4.88
N PHE A 81 -9.74 -10.90 4.18
CA PHE A 81 -9.45 -10.93 2.76
C PHE A 81 -8.07 -10.33 2.51
N LEU A 82 -7.27 -10.97 1.68
CA LEU A 82 -5.95 -10.49 1.30
C LEU A 82 -6.03 -9.81 -0.06
N LEU A 83 -5.72 -8.52 -0.08
CA LEU A 83 -5.61 -7.74 -1.31
C LEU A 83 -4.14 -7.55 -1.68
N GLU A 84 -3.79 -7.88 -2.91
CA GLU A 84 -2.60 -7.35 -3.55
C GLU A 84 -2.91 -5.97 -4.11
N VAL A 85 -2.01 -5.01 -3.89
CA VAL A 85 -2.18 -3.61 -4.27
C VAL A 85 -0.93 -3.15 -5.01
N HIS A 86 -1.12 -2.63 -6.23
CA HIS A 86 -0.06 -2.00 -7.01
C HIS A 86 -0.22 -0.48 -6.95
N LEU A 87 0.81 0.21 -6.47
CA LEU A 87 0.80 1.67 -6.36
C LEU A 87 1.30 2.34 -7.64
N GLU A 88 0.42 3.06 -8.31
CA GLU A 88 0.80 3.96 -9.42
C GLU A 88 1.30 5.30 -8.87
N THR A 89 0.64 5.81 -7.83
CA THR A 89 1.07 7.02 -7.12
C THR A 89 1.50 6.71 -5.68
N GLY A 90 2.23 7.63 -5.05
CA GLY A 90 2.69 7.50 -3.66
C GLY A 90 2.24 8.63 -2.75
N ARG A 91 0.92 8.78 -2.51
CA ARG A 91 0.41 9.79 -1.56
C ARG A 91 0.50 9.29 -0.12
N HIS A 92 0.56 10.23 0.81
CA HIS A 92 0.56 9.93 2.24
C HIS A 92 -0.66 9.07 2.61
N HIS A 93 -0.43 7.92 3.27
CA HIS A 93 -1.47 6.96 3.65
C HIS A 93 -2.42 6.53 2.51
N GLN A 94 -1.95 6.53 1.26
CA GLN A 94 -2.79 6.30 0.09
C GLN A 94 -3.63 5.03 0.17
N ILE A 95 -2.97 3.86 0.31
CA ILE A 95 -3.64 2.56 0.38
C ILE A 95 -4.67 2.54 1.52
N ARG A 96 -4.23 2.94 2.73
CA ARG A 96 -5.07 2.98 3.95
C ARG A 96 -6.36 3.77 3.72
N CYS A 97 -6.23 4.96 3.15
CA CYS A 97 -7.36 5.86 2.92
C CYS A 97 -8.28 5.38 1.79
N GLN A 98 -7.72 4.94 0.66
CA GLN A 98 -8.51 4.49 -0.50
C GLN A 98 -9.23 3.17 -0.20
N LEU A 99 -8.59 2.19 0.46
CA LEU A 99 -9.25 0.94 0.84
C LEU A 99 -10.38 1.19 1.85
N ALA A 100 -10.17 2.06 2.84
CA ALA A 100 -11.22 2.45 3.77
C ALA A 100 -12.39 3.20 3.09
N LYS A 101 -12.11 4.10 2.13
CA LYS A 101 -13.15 4.81 1.35
C LYS A 101 -14.02 3.85 0.53
N MET A 102 -13.43 2.75 0.05
CA MET A 102 -14.13 1.64 -0.62
C MET A 102 -14.88 0.71 0.37
N GLY A 103 -14.80 0.95 1.68
CA GLY A 103 -15.47 0.12 2.69
C GLY A 103 -14.69 -1.12 3.10
N CYS A 104 -13.40 -1.21 2.72
CA CYS A 104 -12.49 -2.31 3.06
C CYS A 104 -11.33 -1.82 3.95
N PRO A 105 -11.57 -1.34 5.18
CA PRO A 105 -10.51 -0.88 6.08
C PRO A 105 -9.50 -2.00 6.39
N ILE A 106 -8.23 -1.61 6.47
CA ILE A 106 -7.11 -2.52 6.77
C ILE A 106 -7.17 -2.96 8.22
N LYS A 107 -6.95 -4.26 8.48
CA LYS A 107 -6.91 -4.83 9.82
C LYS A 107 -5.88 -4.14 10.72
N GLY A 108 -6.34 -3.67 11.88
CA GLY A 108 -5.54 -2.91 12.85
C GLY A 108 -5.54 -1.39 12.61
N ASP A 109 -6.07 -0.89 11.49
CA ASP A 109 -6.01 0.53 11.15
C ASP A 109 -7.14 1.36 11.77
N LEU A 110 -7.01 1.66 13.07
CA LEU A 110 -7.98 2.48 13.81
C LEU A 110 -8.21 3.85 13.16
N LYS A 111 -7.15 4.46 12.59
CA LYS A 111 -7.22 5.81 12.00
C LYS A 111 -8.16 5.87 10.80
N TYR A 112 -8.30 4.77 10.07
CA TYR A 112 -9.12 4.66 8.88
C TYR A 112 -10.32 3.70 9.04
N GLY A 113 -10.79 3.52 10.28
CA GLY A 113 -12.11 2.94 10.55
C GLY A 113 -12.12 1.45 10.89
N PHE A 114 -10.95 0.82 11.08
CA PHE A 114 -10.93 -0.53 11.61
C PHE A 114 -11.27 -0.51 13.12
N PRO A 115 -12.13 -1.42 13.63
CA PRO A 115 -12.68 -1.28 15.00
C PRO A 115 -11.72 -1.69 16.12
N ARG A 116 -10.65 -2.45 15.83
CA ARG A 116 -9.72 -2.98 16.85
C ARG A 116 -8.27 -2.94 16.38
N SER A 117 -7.35 -2.56 17.26
CA SER A 117 -5.91 -2.61 16.95
C SER A 117 -5.43 -4.06 16.77
N ASN A 118 -4.32 -4.24 16.05
CA ASN A 118 -3.53 -5.46 16.18
C ASN A 118 -2.85 -5.52 17.56
N ALA A 119 -2.49 -6.72 18.01
CA ALA A 119 -1.83 -6.94 19.31
C ALA A 119 -0.52 -6.13 19.46
N ASN A 120 0.20 -5.93 18.36
CA ASN A 120 1.44 -5.15 18.31
C ASN A 120 1.23 -3.65 18.02
N GLY A 121 -0.02 -3.16 17.97
CA GLY A 121 -0.33 -1.76 17.61
C GLY A 121 -0.17 -1.42 16.12
N GLY A 122 0.29 -2.36 15.30
CA GLY A 122 0.52 -2.16 13.87
C GLY A 122 -0.74 -2.29 13.02
N ILE A 123 -0.57 -2.08 11.71
CA ILE A 123 -1.60 -2.31 10.70
C ILE A 123 -1.18 -3.45 9.78
N SER A 124 -2.15 -4.19 9.25
CA SER A 124 -1.92 -5.35 8.38
C SER A 124 -1.73 -4.91 6.92
N LEU A 125 -0.71 -4.08 6.69
CA LEU A 125 -0.28 -3.60 5.38
C LEU A 125 1.22 -3.85 5.23
N HIS A 126 1.60 -4.66 4.27
CA HIS A 126 2.97 -5.12 4.05
C HIS A 126 3.49 -4.67 2.70
N ALA A 127 4.68 -4.05 2.66
CA ALA A 127 5.36 -3.75 1.42
C ALA A 127 6.03 -5.02 0.89
N ARG A 128 5.31 -5.77 0.05
CA ARG A 128 5.68 -7.12 -0.37
C ARG A 128 6.79 -7.14 -1.41
N ASN A 129 6.70 -6.31 -2.44
CA ASN A 129 7.67 -6.32 -3.53
C ASN A 129 8.00 -4.89 -4.00
N VAL A 130 9.26 -4.70 -4.38
CA VAL A 130 9.71 -3.51 -5.11
C VAL A 130 10.54 -3.93 -6.32
N GLU A 131 10.26 -3.30 -7.46
CA GLU A 131 10.94 -3.55 -8.73
C GLU A 131 11.35 -2.22 -9.37
N PHE A 132 12.62 -2.11 -9.77
CA PHE A 132 13.18 -0.91 -10.39
C PHE A 132 14.51 -1.21 -11.10
N ILE A 133 14.93 -0.34 -12.02
CA ILE A 133 16.25 -0.42 -12.66
C ILE A 133 17.30 0.18 -11.72
N HIS A 134 18.35 -0.58 -11.38
CA HIS A 134 19.40 -0.10 -10.50
C HIS A 134 20.03 1.20 -11.05
N PRO A 135 20.12 2.28 -10.25
CA PRO A 135 20.47 3.61 -10.75
C PRO A 135 21.92 3.75 -11.26
N VAL A 136 22.77 2.74 -11.03
CA VAL A 136 24.17 2.71 -11.47
C VAL A 136 24.42 1.60 -12.49
N SER A 137 24.21 0.33 -12.10
CA SER A 137 24.48 -0.83 -12.97
C SER A 137 23.45 -1.01 -14.09
N LYS A 138 22.28 -0.37 -14.01
CA LYS A 138 21.19 -0.48 -14.98
C LYS A 138 20.55 -1.87 -15.08
N GLU A 139 20.85 -2.75 -14.12
CA GLU A 139 20.21 -4.06 -14.02
C GLU A 139 18.81 -3.95 -13.42
N LEU A 140 17.93 -4.86 -13.80
CA LEU A 140 16.62 -4.99 -13.14
C LEU A 140 16.82 -5.55 -11.72
N ILE A 141 16.34 -4.81 -10.72
CA ILE A 141 16.30 -5.25 -9.33
C ILE A 141 14.86 -5.54 -8.97
N GLN A 142 14.63 -6.75 -8.44
CA GLN A 142 13.35 -7.17 -7.89
C GLN A 142 13.59 -7.76 -6.50
N ILE A 143 13.00 -7.15 -5.47
CA ILE A 143 13.17 -7.57 -4.08
C ILE A 143 11.80 -7.85 -3.49
N THR A 144 11.62 -9.08 -2.98
CA THR A 144 10.41 -9.51 -2.28
C THR A 144 10.70 -9.68 -0.80
N ALA A 145 9.98 -8.96 0.06
CA ALA A 145 10.11 -9.08 1.51
C ALA A 145 9.21 -10.19 2.05
N PRO A 146 9.72 -11.17 2.84
CA PRO A 146 8.89 -12.21 3.44
C PRO A 146 7.77 -11.60 4.27
N VAL A 147 6.64 -12.30 4.40
CA VAL A 147 5.58 -11.88 5.33
C VAL A 147 6.08 -12.01 6.78
N PRO A 148 5.47 -11.30 7.75
CA PRO A 148 5.85 -11.45 9.16
C PRO A 148 5.68 -12.90 9.65
N GLU A 149 6.79 -13.55 10.02
CA GLU A 149 6.82 -14.97 10.41
C GLU A 149 6.13 -15.25 11.75
N ASP A 150 6.09 -14.24 12.63
CA ASP A 150 5.47 -14.30 13.96
C ASP A 150 3.95 -14.11 13.93
N ASP A 151 3.38 -13.73 12.77
CA ASP A 151 1.94 -13.55 12.60
C ASP A 151 1.31 -14.71 11.81
N LYS A 152 0.61 -15.58 12.55
CA LYS A 152 -0.08 -16.75 11.99
C LYS A 152 -1.07 -16.40 10.88
N LEU A 153 -1.70 -15.23 10.94
CA LEU A 153 -2.65 -14.81 9.91
C LEU A 153 -1.94 -14.50 8.60
N TRP A 154 -0.80 -13.79 8.65
CA TRP A 154 0.03 -13.54 7.48
C TRP A 154 0.53 -14.84 6.85
N GLY A 155 1.06 -15.77 7.66
CA GLY A 155 1.52 -17.07 7.16
C GLY A 155 0.40 -17.94 6.59
N ALA A 156 -0.81 -17.89 7.17
CA ALA A 156 -1.97 -18.59 6.62
C ALA A 156 -2.42 -18.01 5.28
N MET A 157 -2.46 -16.67 5.17
CA MET A 157 -2.84 -15.99 3.93
C MET A 157 -1.82 -16.20 2.81
N GLU A 158 -0.51 -16.18 3.11
CA GLU A 158 0.54 -16.43 2.11
C GLU A 158 0.43 -17.83 1.50
N LYS A 159 0.06 -18.85 2.28
CA LYS A 159 -0.11 -20.24 1.78
C LYS A 159 -1.31 -20.43 0.84
N MET A 160 -2.22 -19.47 0.77
CA MET A 160 -3.43 -19.52 -0.06
C MET A 160 -3.25 -18.83 -1.42
N VAL A 161 -2.12 -18.13 -1.63
CA VAL A 161 -1.77 -17.39 -2.85
C VAL A 161 -0.90 -18.26 -3.73
#